data_AF-A0A9R0S1B5-F1
#
_entry.id   AF-A0A9R0S1B5-F1
#
_cell.length_a   1.000
_cell.length_b   1.000
_cell.length_c   1.000
_cell.angle_alpha   90.00
_cell.angle_beta   90.00
_cell.angle_gamma   90.00
#
_symmetry.space_group_name_H-M   'P 1'
#
loop_
_entity.id
_entity.type
_entity.pdbx_description
1 polymer ?
#
loop_
_entity_poly.entity_id
_entity_poly.type
_entity_poly.pdbx_seq_one_letter_code
_entity_poly.pdbx_strand_id
1 'polypeptide(L)'
;MALAIEHLDKPIILGRFYFSLGHVLEGDSHSRSAYGHLSAEIKVVMVCLLINAISSSQQQQQQQQPEPNFQNISTQSWYPPSVGGSSSHPSTPSSSGASPHQRASDHPQPSSRGQPSPAEAAGIIARLRDKSVDELQRLLKDKESYNAFFNSFDQVKTQNNLRDELRKETLQLARENLEKEQRISELRNQCTIIRTTELAAAEDRLAELERQKDEIMKSYSPAALLDKLQSTMAKLDEESEELHQKFLEKDIDLPTFVQKYKKLRAAHHKCALLHLSGKASLR
;
A
#
# COMPACT_ATOMS: atom_id res chain seq x y z
N MET A 1 38.53 -16.92 16.85
CA MET A 1 37.64 -17.42 15.78
C MET A 1 36.27 -17.59 16.42
N ALA A 2 35.34 -16.65 16.19
CA ALA A 2 34.23 -16.76 15.23
C ALA A 2 33.10 -17.66 15.80
N LEU A 3 31.82 -17.30 15.87
CA LEU A 3 31.00 -16.18 15.41
C LEU A 3 29.70 -16.17 16.25
N ALA A 4 29.08 -15.00 16.37
CA ALA A 4 27.74 -14.77 16.91
C ALA A 4 26.64 -15.37 16.01
N ILE A 5 25.44 -15.60 16.58
CA ILE A 5 24.15 -15.02 16.13
C ILE A 5 23.05 -15.45 17.12
N GLU A 6 22.38 -14.44 17.65
CA GLU A 6 21.26 -14.45 18.59
C GLU A 6 19.96 -14.97 17.95
N HIS A 7 19.11 -15.63 18.75
CA HIS A 7 17.69 -15.80 18.38
C HIS A 7 16.79 -16.01 19.62
N LEU A 8 16.68 -14.98 20.48
CA LEU A 8 15.52 -14.73 21.35
C LEU A 8 15.00 -13.35 20.88
N ASP A 9 13.75 -13.10 20.50
CA ASP A 9 12.57 -13.16 21.37
C ASP A 9 11.31 -12.97 20.50
N LYS A 10 10.57 -14.05 20.20
CA LYS A 10 9.27 -13.98 19.49
C LYS A 10 8.03 -14.05 20.40
N PRO A 11 8.06 -14.59 21.65
CA PRO A 11 6.83 -14.69 22.44
C PRO A 11 6.49 -13.43 23.28
N ILE A 12 7.44 -12.51 23.53
CA ILE A 12 7.20 -11.33 24.39
C ILE A 12 6.38 -10.23 23.69
N ILE A 13 6.49 -10.11 22.36
CA ILE A 13 5.79 -9.07 21.60
C ILE A 13 4.29 -9.37 21.47
N LEU A 14 3.89 -10.64 21.32
CA LEU A 14 2.46 -11.01 21.31
C LEU A 14 1.79 -10.76 22.68
N GLY A 15 2.49 -11.04 23.80
CA GLY A 15 1.95 -10.83 25.14
C GLY A 15 1.64 -9.35 25.47
N ARG A 16 2.46 -8.42 24.95
CA ARG A 16 2.23 -6.97 25.13
C ARG A 16 1.15 -6.41 24.19
N PHE A 17 0.96 -7.02 23.01
CA PHE A 17 -0.06 -6.61 22.05
C PHE A 17 -1.48 -6.90 22.54
N TYR A 18 -1.71 -8.07 23.15
CA TYR A 18 -3.02 -8.44 23.71
C TYR A 18 -3.37 -7.62 24.97
N PHE A 19 -2.38 -7.26 25.80
CA PHE A 19 -2.61 -6.41 26.98
C PHE A 19 -3.02 -4.98 26.60
N SER A 20 -2.50 -4.45 25.48
CA SER A 20 -2.87 -3.12 24.99
C SER A 20 -4.21 -3.09 24.25
N LEU A 21 -4.64 -4.20 23.63
CA LEU A 21 -5.98 -4.31 23.03
C LEU A 21 -7.09 -4.40 24.10
N GLY A 22 -6.81 -5.01 25.26
CA GLY A 22 -7.78 -5.09 26.37
C GLY A 22 -8.20 -3.71 26.89
N HIS A 23 -7.28 -2.74 26.94
CA HIS A 23 -7.54 -1.39 27.43
C HIS A 23 -8.23 -0.46 26.42
N VAL A 24 -8.29 -0.85 25.14
CA VAL A 24 -9.02 -0.13 24.09
C VAL A 24 -10.49 -0.56 24.04
N LEU A 25 -10.80 -1.78 24.50
CA LEU A 25 -12.16 -2.32 24.54
C LEU A 25 -12.82 -2.19 25.93
N GLU A 26 -12.06 -2.22 27.02
CA GLU A 26 -12.56 -1.97 28.38
C GLU A 26 -12.38 -0.49 28.74
N GLY A 27 -13.51 0.23 28.83
CA GLY A 27 -13.62 1.68 28.82
C GLY A 27 -12.68 2.46 29.74
N ASP A 28 -11.90 3.36 29.12
CA ASP A 28 -11.29 4.49 29.80
C ASP A 28 -11.95 5.81 29.34
N SER A 29 -12.26 6.66 30.31
CA SER A 29 -13.25 7.74 30.20
C SER A 29 -12.83 8.87 29.23
N HIS A 30 -11.54 8.95 28.89
CA HIS A 30 -10.98 9.97 27.99
C HIS A 30 -11.09 9.62 26.49
N SER A 31 -11.17 8.33 26.12
CA SER A 31 -11.35 7.91 24.70
C SER A 31 -12.77 8.15 24.18
N ARG A 32 -13.72 8.43 25.08
CA ARG A 32 -15.13 8.66 24.77
C ARG A 32 -15.37 9.90 23.90
N SER A 33 -14.45 10.87 23.94
CA SER A 33 -14.67 12.18 23.31
C SER A 33 -14.32 12.26 21.82
N ALA A 34 -13.34 11.49 21.33
CA ALA A 34 -12.88 11.62 19.94
C ALA A 34 -13.53 10.60 18.98
N TYR A 35 -13.90 9.42 19.47
CA TYR A 35 -14.39 8.31 18.63
C TYR A 35 -15.69 7.67 19.14
N GLY A 36 -16.34 8.30 20.13
CA GLY A 36 -17.56 7.77 20.77
C GLY A 36 -18.76 7.64 19.81
N HIS A 37 -18.85 8.50 18.80
CA HIS A 37 -19.96 8.54 17.84
C HIS A 37 -19.83 7.53 16.68
N LEU A 38 -18.69 6.85 16.55
CA LEU A 38 -18.44 5.91 15.44
C LEU A 38 -19.05 4.54 15.75
N SER A 39 -19.77 3.98 14.77
CA SER A 39 -20.31 2.62 14.82
C SER A 39 -19.20 1.60 15.08
N ALA A 40 -19.54 0.49 15.75
CA ALA A 40 -18.60 -0.58 16.08
C ALA A 40 -17.84 -1.10 14.86
N GLU A 41 -18.49 -1.15 13.69
CA GLU A 41 -17.85 -1.58 12.44
C GLU A 41 -16.73 -0.63 12.00
N ILE A 42 -16.93 0.68 12.16
CA ILE A 42 -15.93 1.68 11.76
C ILE A 42 -14.71 1.61 12.69
N LYS A 43 -14.92 1.30 13.97
CA LYS A 43 -13.83 1.10 14.93
C LYS A 43 -13.00 -0.14 14.59
N VAL A 44 -13.65 -1.24 14.21
CA VAL A 44 -12.97 -2.47 13.78
C VAL A 44 -12.15 -2.23 12.51
N VAL A 45 -12.72 -1.54 11.52
CA VAL A 45 -12.00 -1.19 10.28
C VAL A 45 -10.79 -0.31 10.57
N MET A 46 -10.91 0.68 11.45
CA MET A 46 -9.80 1.56 11.84
C MET A 46 -8.67 0.79 12.52
N VAL A 47 -9.00 -0.16 13.40
CA VAL A 47 -8.02 -1.04 14.06
C VAL A 47 -7.33 -1.95 13.04
N CYS A 48 -8.07 -2.55 12.11
CA CYS A 48 -7.49 -3.37 11.04
C CYS A 48 -6.55 -2.57 10.13
N LEU A 49 -6.91 -1.34 9.79
CA LEU A 49 -6.06 -0.45 8.99
C LEU A 49 -4.79 -0.05 9.73
N LEU A 50 -4.87 0.22 11.04
CA LEU A 50 -3.70 0.49 11.88
C LEU A 50 -2.76 -0.72 11.95
N ILE A 51 -3.30 -1.93 12.13
CA ILE A 51 -2.50 -3.17 12.15
C ILE A 51 -1.79 -3.39 10.81
N ASN A 52 -2.45 -3.14 9.68
CA ASN A 52 -1.85 -3.29 8.35
C ASN A 52 -0.78 -2.22 8.07
N ALA A 53 -0.98 -0.98 8.54
CA ALA A 53 -0.01 0.09 8.40
C ALA A 53 1.27 -0.18 9.22
N ILE A 54 1.13 -0.69 10.44
CA ILE A 54 2.27 -1.07 11.29
C ILE A 54 3.01 -2.27 10.69
N SER A 55 2.28 -3.26 10.17
CA SER A 55 2.88 -4.45 9.51
C SER A 55 3.65 -4.06 8.24
N SER A 56 3.15 -3.10 7.47
CA SER A 56 3.83 -2.56 6.29
C SER A 56 5.11 -1.77 6.65
N SER A 57 5.07 -1.05 7.77
CA SER A 57 6.22 -0.30 8.30
C SER A 57 7.33 -1.23 8.80
N GLN A 58 6.98 -2.37 9.42
CA GLN A 58 7.97 -3.39 9.80
C GLN A 58 8.62 -4.08 8.59
N GLN A 59 7.88 -4.29 7.49
CA GLN A 59 8.47 -4.85 6.26
C GLN A 59 9.49 -3.90 5.62
N GLN A 60 9.28 -2.58 5.70
CA GLN A 60 10.23 -1.60 5.16
C GLN A 60 11.53 -1.49 5.98
N GLN A 61 11.49 -1.68 7.30
CA GLN A 61 12.70 -1.67 8.13
C GLN A 61 13.62 -2.88 7.92
N GLN A 62 13.11 -4.00 7.38
CA GLN A 62 13.91 -5.20 7.16
C GLN A 62 14.62 -5.25 5.78
N GLN A 63 14.44 -4.22 4.93
CA GLN A 63 14.95 -4.18 3.55
C GLN A 63 16.05 -3.12 3.29
N GLN A 64 16.67 -2.55 4.32
CA GLN A 64 17.85 -1.68 4.14
C GLN A 64 19.12 -2.52 3.87
N GLN A 65 19.25 -3.01 2.63
CA GLN A 65 20.55 -3.19 1.97
C GLN A 65 20.67 -2.13 0.87
N PRO A 66 21.86 -1.61 0.56
CA PRO A 66 22.01 -0.53 -0.41
C PRO A 66 21.71 -1.03 -1.83
N GLU A 67 20.64 -0.52 -2.45
CA GLU A 67 20.27 -0.81 -3.83
C GLU A 67 21.28 -0.20 -4.83
N PRO A 68 21.59 -0.90 -5.93
CA PRO A 68 22.25 -0.28 -7.07
C PRO A 68 21.23 0.55 -7.85
N ASN A 69 21.60 1.80 -8.10
CA ASN A 69 21.07 2.75 -9.08
C ASN A 69 20.13 2.16 -10.17
N PHE A 70 18.82 2.38 -10.03
CA PHE A 70 17.87 2.19 -11.13
C PHE A 70 17.76 3.48 -11.95
N GLN A 71 18.64 3.58 -12.95
CA GLN A 71 18.44 4.47 -14.08
C GLN A 71 17.24 3.98 -14.91
N ASN A 72 16.28 4.89 -15.11
CA ASN A 72 15.46 5.08 -16.31
C ASN A 72 15.05 3.80 -17.06
N ILE A 73 13.90 3.23 -16.69
CA ILE A 73 13.28 2.18 -17.49
C ILE A 73 12.57 2.84 -18.66
N SER A 74 13.29 2.90 -19.78
CA SER A 74 12.79 3.15 -21.11
C SER A 74 11.57 2.26 -21.41
N THR A 75 10.55 2.86 -21.99
CA THR A 75 9.41 2.24 -22.67
C THR A 75 9.83 1.02 -23.50
N GLN A 76 9.65 -0.19 -22.95
CA GLN A 76 9.81 -1.42 -23.73
C GLN A 76 8.55 -2.29 -23.69
N SER A 77 7.82 -2.15 -24.80
CA SER A 77 7.09 -3.16 -25.58
C SER A 77 6.53 -4.38 -24.85
N TRP A 78 5.20 -4.44 -24.79
CA TRP A 78 4.38 -5.52 -24.24
C TRP A 78 4.17 -6.69 -25.22
N TYR A 79 5.20 -7.09 -25.98
CA TYR A 79 5.13 -8.23 -26.90
C TYR A 79 6.30 -9.21 -26.70
N PRO A 80 6.05 -10.53 -26.61
CA PRO A 80 7.10 -11.54 -26.52
C PRO A 80 7.77 -11.79 -27.89
N PRO A 81 9.08 -12.11 -27.94
CA PRO A 81 9.74 -12.40 -29.20
C PRO A 81 9.45 -13.84 -29.64
N SER A 82 8.97 -14.01 -30.86
CA SER A 82 8.84 -15.31 -31.52
C SER A 82 10.22 -15.84 -31.92
N VAL A 83 10.55 -17.07 -31.53
CA VAL A 83 11.69 -17.83 -32.07
C VAL A 83 11.17 -19.10 -32.75
N GLY A 84 11.56 -19.29 -34.00
CA GLY A 84 11.40 -20.53 -34.75
C GLY A 84 12.60 -21.47 -34.57
N GLY A 85 12.41 -22.76 -34.86
CA GLY A 85 13.50 -23.75 -35.01
C GLY A 85 13.22 -25.10 -34.35
N SER A 86 13.40 -26.17 -35.12
CA SER A 86 12.89 -27.53 -34.92
C SER A 86 13.56 -28.43 -33.85
N SER A 87 12.72 -29.35 -33.33
CA SER A 87 12.95 -30.79 -33.02
C SER A 87 14.18 -31.25 -32.22
N SER A 88 13.96 -31.82 -31.03
CA SER A 88 14.14 -33.27 -30.76
C SER A 88 13.80 -33.64 -29.30
N HIS A 89 13.21 -34.82 -29.15
CA HIS A 89 12.67 -35.50 -27.96
C HIS A 89 13.70 -35.70 -26.83
N PRO A 90 13.30 -35.87 -25.54
CA PRO A 90 12.99 -37.24 -25.06
C PRO A 90 11.93 -37.37 -23.94
N SER A 91 11.69 -38.64 -23.60
CA SER A 91 10.66 -39.32 -22.80
C SER A 91 10.42 -38.86 -21.34
N THR A 92 9.19 -39.08 -20.88
CA THR A 92 8.76 -39.04 -19.47
C THR A 92 8.90 -40.42 -18.79
N PRO A 93 8.87 -40.47 -17.44
CA PRO A 93 7.83 -41.29 -16.83
C PRO A 93 7.08 -40.62 -15.66
N SER A 94 5.80 -41.00 -15.60
CA SER A 94 4.78 -40.96 -14.54
C SER A 94 5.15 -40.49 -13.12
N SER A 95 4.30 -39.67 -12.50
CA SER A 95 3.15 -40.19 -11.72
C SER A 95 2.34 -39.09 -11.02
N SER A 96 1.02 -39.31 -11.00
CA SER A 96 0.01 -38.93 -9.97
C SER A 96 -0.27 -37.46 -9.63
N GLY A 97 -1.54 -37.06 -9.78
CA GLY A 97 -2.15 -36.02 -8.93
C GLY A 97 -3.25 -35.22 -9.61
N ALA A 98 -4.50 -35.51 -9.26
CA ALA A 98 -5.72 -34.99 -9.85
C ALA A 98 -6.00 -33.49 -9.63
N SER A 99 -6.62 -32.82 -10.62
CA SER A 99 -7.94 -32.16 -10.49
C SER A 99 -8.28 -31.28 -11.72
N PRO A 100 -9.58 -31.03 -11.97
CA PRO A 100 -10.11 -30.83 -13.32
C PRO A 100 -10.41 -29.37 -13.62
N HIS A 101 -9.66 -28.77 -14.53
CA HIS A 101 -10.14 -27.62 -15.28
C HIS A 101 -9.97 -27.93 -16.76
N GLN A 102 -11.06 -28.44 -17.35
CA GLN A 102 -11.25 -28.46 -18.79
C GLN A 102 -11.23 -27.01 -19.28
N ARG A 103 -10.05 -26.52 -19.62
CA ARG A 103 -9.92 -25.38 -20.53
C ARG A 103 -10.29 -25.94 -21.90
N ALA A 104 -11.57 -25.80 -22.25
CA ALA A 104 -12.04 -26.02 -23.61
C ALA A 104 -11.10 -25.24 -24.53
N SER A 105 -10.23 -25.97 -25.20
CA SER A 105 -9.48 -25.43 -26.32
C SER A 105 -10.47 -25.38 -27.46
N ASP A 106 -11.30 -24.34 -27.49
CA ASP A 106 -11.95 -23.87 -28.71
C ASP A 106 -10.85 -23.24 -29.58
N HIS A 107 -9.95 -24.10 -30.05
CA HIS A 107 -9.18 -23.83 -31.24
C HIS A 107 -10.04 -24.36 -32.38
N PRO A 108 -10.83 -23.52 -33.08
CA PRO A 108 -11.38 -23.93 -34.35
C PRO A 108 -10.16 -24.21 -35.23
N GLN A 109 -9.91 -25.49 -35.49
CA GLN A 109 -9.10 -25.94 -36.59
C GLN A 109 -9.40 -25.03 -37.79
N PRO A 110 -8.37 -24.46 -38.46
CA PRO A 110 -8.60 -23.70 -39.67
C PRO A 110 -9.13 -24.71 -40.71
N SER A 111 -10.45 -24.83 -40.82
CA SER A 111 -11.11 -25.60 -41.85
C SER A 111 -10.52 -25.18 -43.18
N SER A 112 -9.86 -26.14 -43.83
CA SER A 112 -9.58 -26.24 -45.26
C SER A 112 -9.66 -24.91 -46.01
N ARG A 113 -8.54 -24.19 -46.04
CA ARG A 113 -8.39 -22.95 -46.80
C ARG A 113 -8.59 -23.26 -48.30
N GLY A 114 -9.81 -23.04 -48.79
CA GLY A 114 -10.06 -22.66 -50.19
C GLY A 114 -10.96 -23.55 -51.06
N GLN A 115 -11.52 -24.65 -50.57
CA GLN A 115 -12.44 -25.48 -51.39
C GLN A 115 -13.85 -25.43 -50.80
N PRO A 116 -14.88 -25.00 -51.57
CA PRO A 116 -16.26 -25.10 -51.12
C PRO A 116 -16.59 -26.56 -50.84
N SER A 117 -17.33 -26.83 -49.77
CA SER A 117 -17.79 -28.17 -49.48
C SER A 117 -18.61 -28.71 -50.67
N PRO A 118 -18.68 -30.04 -50.88
CA PRO A 118 -19.44 -30.61 -52.00
C PRO A 118 -20.89 -30.13 -52.08
N ALA A 119 -21.53 -29.85 -50.94
CA ALA A 119 -22.88 -29.28 -50.87
C ALA A 119 -22.94 -27.82 -51.32
N GLU A 120 -21.97 -26.99 -50.92
CA GLU A 120 -21.87 -25.59 -51.35
C GLU A 120 -21.55 -25.50 -52.85
N ALA A 121 -20.64 -26.33 -53.34
CA ALA A 121 -20.32 -26.43 -54.76
C ALA A 121 -21.53 -26.84 -55.60
N ALA A 122 -22.32 -27.81 -55.14
CA ALA A 122 -23.56 -28.21 -55.80
C ALA A 122 -24.59 -27.07 -55.85
N GLY A 123 -24.72 -26.28 -54.79
CA GLY A 123 -25.59 -25.10 -54.75
C GLY A 123 -25.17 -24.01 -55.73
N ILE A 124 -23.86 -23.78 -55.89
CA ILE A 124 -23.31 -22.84 -56.89
C ILE A 124 -23.62 -23.33 -58.30
N ILE A 125 -23.39 -24.62 -58.58
CA ILE A 125 -23.65 -25.22 -59.89
C ILE A 125 -25.13 -25.16 -60.25
N ALA A 126 -26.04 -25.41 -59.30
CA ALA A 126 -27.48 -25.29 -59.53
C ALA A 126 -27.87 -23.86 -59.96
N ARG A 127 -27.39 -22.84 -59.24
CA ARG A 127 -27.66 -21.42 -59.55
C ARG A 127 -27.09 -20.98 -60.90
N LEU A 128 -26.00 -21.59 -61.36
CA LEU A 128 -25.42 -21.35 -62.69
C LEU A 128 -26.23 -22.03 -63.80
N ARG A 129 -26.81 -23.21 -63.53
CA ARG A 129 -27.65 -23.93 -64.51
C ARG A 129 -29.00 -23.25 -64.77
N ASP A 130 -29.49 -22.47 -63.82
CA ASP A 130 -30.73 -21.70 -63.95
C ASP A 130 -30.57 -20.40 -64.78
N LYS A 131 -29.36 -20.10 -65.28
CA LYS A 131 -29.05 -18.90 -66.07
C LYS A 131 -29.04 -19.16 -67.57
N SER A 132 -29.46 -18.18 -68.36
CA SER A 132 -29.43 -18.27 -69.82
C SER A 132 -28.00 -18.16 -70.36
N VAL A 133 -27.79 -18.60 -71.60
CA VAL A 133 -26.46 -18.54 -72.26
C VAL A 133 -25.95 -17.10 -72.34
N ASP A 134 -26.82 -16.14 -72.62
CA ASP A 134 -26.47 -14.71 -72.69
C ASP A 134 -26.07 -14.16 -71.31
N GLU A 135 -26.75 -14.57 -70.24
CA GLU A 135 -26.40 -14.21 -68.87
C GLU A 135 -25.06 -14.84 -68.46
N LEU A 136 -24.81 -16.10 -68.80
CA LEU A 136 -23.53 -16.78 -68.52
C LEU A 136 -22.37 -16.13 -69.30
N GLN A 137 -22.56 -15.78 -70.56
CA GLN A 137 -21.56 -15.04 -71.34
C GLN A 137 -21.29 -13.65 -70.75
N ARG A 138 -22.33 -12.98 -70.24
CA ARG A 138 -22.18 -11.71 -69.54
C ARG A 138 -21.42 -11.87 -68.23
N LEU A 139 -21.73 -12.89 -67.43
CA LEU A 139 -20.99 -13.21 -66.19
C LEU A 139 -19.51 -13.53 -66.47
N LEU A 140 -19.17 -14.09 -67.63
CA LEU A 140 -17.80 -14.40 -67.99
C LEU A 140 -17.00 -13.17 -68.47
N LYS A 141 -17.67 -12.20 -69.12
CA LYS A 141 -17.02 -11.04 -69.76
C LYS A 141 -17.05 -9.78 -68.89
N ASP A 142 -18.10 -9.59 -68.10
CA ASP A 142 -18.35 -8.39 -67.32
C ASP A 142 -18.10 -8.63 -65.83
N LYS A 143 -17.14 -7.88 -65.28
CA LYS A 143 -16.68 -8.05 -63.90
C LYS A 143 -17.76 -7.65 -62.90
N GLU A 144 -18.54 -6.64 -63.20
CA GLU A 144 -19.59 -6.09 -62.36
C GLU A 144 -20.75 -7.10 -62.27
N SER A 145 -21.16 -7.69 -63.39
CA SER A 145 -22.13 -8.79 -63.44
C SER A 145 -21.67 -10.00 -62.62
N TYR A 146 -20.40 -10.40 -62.76
CA TYR A 146 -19.82 -11.47 -61.94
C TYR A 146 -19.87 -11.15 -60.45
N ASN A 147 -19.42 -9.95 -60.05
CA ASN A 147 -19.42 -9.54 -58.64
C ASN A 147 -20.84 -9.45 -58.07
N ALA A 148 -21.80 -8.97 -58.84
CA ALA A 148 -23.21 -8.94 -58.42
C ALA A 148 -23.75 -10.35 -58.17
N PHE A 149 -23.45 -11.31 -59.05
CA PHE A 149 -23.82 -12.72 -58.86
C PHE A 149 -23.08 -13.37 -57.70
N PHE A 150 -21.77 -13.13 -57.55
CA PHE A 150 -20.97 -13.65 -56.45
C PHE A 150 -21.46 -13.15 -55.08
N ASN A 151 -21.75 -11.86 -54.95
CA ASN A 151 -22.30 -11.27 -53.73
C ASN A 151 -23.77 -11.64 -53.47
N SER A 152 -24.45 -12.30 -54.43
CA SER A 152 -25.80 -12.82 -54.23
C SER A 152 -25.85 -14.11 -53.41
N PHE A 153 -24.73 -14.83 -53.29
CA PHE A 153 -24.66 -16.06 -52.49
C PHE A 153 -24.71 -15.75 -51.00
N ASP A 154 -25.60 -16.42 -50.27
CA ASP A 154 -25.79 -16.20 -48.83
C ASP A 154 -24.55 -16.57 -48.02
N GLN A 155 -23.74 -17.52 -48.51
CA GLN A 155 -22.45 -17.85 -47.91
C GLN A 155 -21.48 -16.66 -47.95
N VAL A 156 -21.43 -15.94 -49.08
CA VAL A 156 -20.56 -14.75 -49.25
C VAL A 156 -21.07 -13.60 -48.37
N LYS A 157 -22.39 -13.38 -48.33
CA LYS A 157 -22.98 -12.37 -47.43
C LYS A 157 -22.70 -12.68 -45.95
N THR A 158 -22.89 -13.93 -45.55
CA THR A 158 -22.64 -14.39 -44.17
C THR A 158 -21.18 -14.20 -43.78
N GLN A 159 -20.24 -14.57 -44.66
CA GLN A 159 -18.82 -14.39 -44.43
C GLN A 159 -18.43 -12.90 -44.36
N ASN A 160 -18.99 -12.07 -45.24
CA ASN A 160 -18.74 -10.64 -45.23
C ASN A 160 -19.25 -9.99 -43.94
N ASN A 161 -20.45 -10.34 -43.51
CA ASN A 161 -21.04 -9.85 -42.25
C ASN A 161 -20.20 -10.27 -41.04
N LEU A 162 -19.77 -11.53 -40.97
CA LEU A 162 -18.91 -12.02 -39.90
C LEU A 162 -17.58 -11.26 -39.86
N ARG A 163 -16.96 -11.00 -41.02
CA ARG A 163 -15.72 -10.21 -41.12
C ARG A 163 -15.94 -8.78 -40.63
N ASP A 164 -17.06 -8.16 -40.99
CA ASP A 164 -17.34 -6.78 -40.63
C ASP A 164 -17.66 -6.63 -39.13
N GLU A 165 -18.40 -7.58 -38.54
CA GLU A 165 -18.61 -7.63 -37.09
C GLU A 165 -17.29 -7.88 -36.35
N LEU A 166 -16.45 -8.82 -36.81
CA LEU A 166 -15.15 -9.06 -36.18
C LEU A 166 -14.24 -7.82 -36.24
N ARG A 167 -14.26 -7.08 -37.35
CA ARG A 167 -13.53 -5.81 -37.48
C ARG A 167 -14.07 -4.78 -36.47
N LYS A 168 -15.38 -4.68 -36.33
CA LYS A 168 -16.04 -3.75 -35.41
C LYS A 168 -15.71 -4.08 -33.95
N GLU A 169 -15.80 -5.35 -33.55
CA GLU A 169 -15.42 -5.81 -32.21
C GLU A 169 -13.94 -5.57 -31.93
N THR A 170 -13.07 -5.86 -32.88
CA THR A 170 -11.62 -5.60 -32.75
C THR A 170 -11.34 -4.12 -32.55
N LEU A 171 -12.00 -3.24 -33.31
CA LEU A 171 -11.87 -1.79 -33.14
C LEU A 171 -12.42 -1.30 -31.80
N GLN A 172 -13.53 -1.87 -31.35
CA GLN A 172 -14.12 -1.54 -30.05
C GLN A 172 -13.19 -1.94 -28.91
N LEU A 173 -12.65 -3.17 -28.94
CA LEU A 173 -11.66 -3.64 -27.97
C LEU A 173 -10.40 -2.77 -27.96
N ALA A 174 -9.91 -2.37 -29.13
CA ALA A 174 -8.74 -1.47 -29.21
C ALA A 174 -9.02 -0.11 -28.56
N ARG A 175 -10.21 0.46 -28.76
CA ARG A 175 -10.62 1.72 -28.12
C ARG A 175 -10.73 1.59 -26.60
N GLU A 176 -11.39 0.53 -26.12
CA GLU A 176 -11.52 0.27 -24.69
C GLU A 176 -10.17 0.01 -24.02
N ASN A 177 -9.25 -0.66 -24.71
CA ASN A 177 -7.90 -0.87 -24.19
C ASN A 177 -7.13 0.45 -24.07
N LEU A 178 -7.26 1.34 -25.05
CA LEU A 178 -6.63 2.66 -24.99
C LEU A 178 -7.18 3.51 -23.82
N GLU A 179 -8.49 3.46 -23.59
CA GLU A 179 -9.12 4.14 -22.44
C GLU A 179 -8.63 3.57 -21.10
N LYS A 180 -8.53 2.23 -20.99
CA LYS A 180 -7.98 1.57 -19.80
C LYS A 180 -6.52 1.97 -19.57
N GLU A 181 -5.71 2.07 -20.62
CA GLU A 181 -4.33 2.54 -20.52
C GLU A 181 -4.25 3.97 -19.98
N GLN A 182 -5.09 4.88 -20.49
CA GLN A 182 -5.20 6.23 -19.98
C GLN A 182 -5.59 6.25 -18.50
N ARG A 183 -6.59 5.45 -18.11
CA ARG A 183 -7.03 5.35 -16.71
C ARG A 183 -5.93 4.80 -15.79
N ILE A 184 -5.17 3.81 -16.24
CA ILE A 184 -4.04 3.26 -15.48
C ILE A 184 -2.96 4.34 -15.31
N SER A 185 -2.66 5.12 -16.35
CA SER A 185 -1.69 6.22 -16.27
C SER A 185 -2.12 7.28 -15.25
N GLU A 186 -3.39 7.67 -15.25
CA GLU A 186 -3.94 8.63 -14.29
C GLU A 186 -3.83 8.11 -12.85
N LEU A 187 -4.23 6.86 -12.60
CA LEU A 187 -4.12 6.24 -11.27
C LEU A 187 -2.67 6.15 -10.79
N ARG A 188 -1.72 5.81 -11.67
CA ARG A 188 -0.29 5.81 -11.34
C ARG A 188 0.21 7.20 -10.94
N ASN A 189 -0.24 8.24 -11.65
CA ASN A 189 0.10 9.62 -11.32
C ASN A 189 -0.47 10.01 -9.95
N GLN A 190 -1.73 9.69 -9.67
CA GLN A 190 -2.36 9.94 -8.37
C GLN A 190 -1.62 9.23 -7.22
N CYS A 191 -1.28 7.94 -7.39
CA CYS A 191 -0.48 7.20 -6.40
C CYS A 191 0.89 7.86 -6.17
N THR A 192 1.52 8.38 -7.23
CA THR A 192 2.81 9.07 -7.13
C THR A 192 2.67 10.36 -6.32
N ILE A 193 1.61 11.13 -6.54
CA ILE A 193 1.32 12.34 -5.76
C ILE A 193 1.11 11.97 -4.29
N ILE A 194 0.20 11.04 -3.99
CA ILE A 194 -0.08 10.62 -2.59
C ILE A 194 1.19 10.16 -1.89
N ARG A 195 2.02 9.34 -2.54
CA ARG A 195 3.29 8.85 -1.98
C ARG A 195 4.29 9.98 -1.74
N THR A 196 4.35 10.99 -2.59
CA THR A 196 5.38 12.05 -2.50
C THR A 196 4.94 13.22 -1.64
N THR A 197 3.65 13.53 -1.57
CA THR A 197 3.15 14.71 -0.86
C THR A 197 2.49 14.35 0.45
N GLU A 198 1.59 13.37 0.45
CA GLU A 198 0.79 13.06 1.65
C GLU A 198 1.57 12.17 2.61
N LEU A 199 2.21 11.11 2.10
CA LEU A 199 3.01 10.21 2.93
C LEU A 199 4.21 10.95 3.53
N ALA A 200 4.99 11.68 2.72
CA ALA A 200 6.12 12.45 3.22
C ALA A 200 5.70 13.47 4.29
N ALA A 201 4.59 14.20 4.08
CA ALA A 201 4.09 15.13 5.09
C ALA A 201 3.61 14.44 6.37
N ALA A 202 3.10 13.21 6.29
CA ALA A 202 2.73 12.43 7.46
C ALA A 202 3.98 11.93 8.22
N GLU A 203 5.02 11.49 7.50
CA GLU A 203 6.31 11.09 8.07
C GLU A 203 7.00 12.26 8.78
N ASP A 204 7.02 13.45 8.18
CA ASP A 204 7.58 14.66 8.81
C ASP A 204 6.85 15.02 10.11
N ARG A 205 5.51 14.92 10.11
CA ARG A 205 4.69 15.16 11.32
C ARG A 205 4.95 14.12 12.40
N LEU A 206 5.11 12.85 12.00
CA LEU A 206 5.43 11.78 12.93
C LEU A 206 6.81 12.02 13.58
N ALA A 207 7.83 12.32 12.78
CA ALA A 207 9.17 12.60 13.27
C ALA A 207 9.18 13.78 14.27
N GLU A 208 8.42 14.85 14.00
CA GLU A 208 8.30 15.97 14.93
C GLU A 208 7.60 15.58 16.24
N LEU A 209 6.54 14.77 16.18
CA LEU A 209 5.85 14.28 17.38
C LEU A 209 6.74 13.34 18.21
N GLU A 210 7.52 12.48 17.57
CA GLU A 210 8.50 11.62 18.23
C GLU A 210 9.57 12.45 18.94
N ARG A 211 10.09 13.49 18.28
CA ARG A 211 11.03 14.44 18.88
C ARG A 211 10.43 15.15 20.09
N GLN A 212 9.19 15.60 20.01
CA GLN A 212 8.49 16.23 21.15
C GLN A 212 8.31 15.26 22.30
N LYS A 213 7.91 14.01 22.01
CA LYS A 213 7.76 12.96 23.02
C LYS A 213 9.10 12.64 23.69
N ASP A 214 10.19 12.57 22.94
CA ASP A 214 11.51 12.29 23.50
C ASP A 214 12.04 13.45 24.36
N GLU A 215 11.78 14.71 23.97
CA GLU A 215 12.11 15.88 24.78
C GLU A 215 11.33 15.89 26.10
N ILE A 216 10.02 15.60 26.04
CA ILE A 216 9.19 15.46 27.24
C ILE A 216 9.75 14.33 28.11
N MET A 217 9.96 13.13 27.56
CA MET A 217 10.50 12.00 28.33
C MET A 217 11.85 12.31 28.98
N LYS A 218 12.72 13.07 28.29
CA LYS A 218 13.99 13.52 28.83
C LYS A 218 13.79 14.47 30.02
N SER A 219 12.89 15.44 29.91
CA SER A 219 12.57 16.40 30.99
C SER A 219 11.91 15.75 32.23
N TYR A 220 11.18 14.65 32.02
CA TYR A 220 10.56 13.85 33.08
C TYR A 220 11.41 12.62 33.48
N SER A 221 12.63 12.51 32.97
CA SER A 221 13.53 11.45 33.39
C SER A 221 13.84 11.56 34.89
N PRO A 222 14.03 10.44 35.60
CA PRO A 222 14.31 10.49 37.03
C PRO A 222 15.51 11.37 37.39
N ALA A 223 16.55 11.35 36.55
CA ALA A 223 17.73 12.22 36.72
C ALA A 223 17.38 13.70 36.58
N ALA A 224 16.65 14.10 35.52
CA ALA A 224 16.25 15.49 35.32
C ALA A 224 15.34 16.01 36.44
N LEU A 225 14.44 15.17 36.96
CA LEU A 225 13.59 15.52 38.10
C LEU A 225 14.40 15.69 39.39
N LEU A 226 15.40 14.84 39.63
CA LEU A 226 16.31 14.98 40.77
C LEU A 226 17.17 16.24 40.65
N ASP A 227 17.72 16.53 39.48
CA ASP A 227 18.49 17.75 39.24
C ASP A 227 17.64 19.01 39.44
N LYS A 228 16.37 18.97 39.03
CA LYS A 228 15.41 20.04 39.29
C LYS A 228 15.16 20.21 40.79
N LEU A 229 14.97 19.13 41.54
CA LEU A 229 14.85 19.17 43.00
C LEU A 229 16.10 19.78 43.65
N GLN A 230 17.29 19.34 43.24
CA GLN A 230 18.56 19.88 43.74
C GLN A 230 18.70 21.38 43.44
N SER A 231 18.33 21.81 42.23
CA SER A 231 18.34 23.23 41.85
C SER A 231 17.35 24.06 42.68
N THR A 232 16.15 23.53 42.98
CA THR A 232 15.20 24.21 43.86
C THR A 232 15.70 24.32 45.30
N MET A 233 16.44 23.32 45.80
CA MET A 233 17.05 23.38 47.13
C MET A 233 18.09 24.50 47.21
N ALA A 234 19.00 24.56 46.23
CA ALA A 234 20.02 25.61 46.15
C ALA A 234 19.39 27.01 46.08
N LYS A 235 18.31 27.17 45.29
CA LYS A 235 17.58 28.44 45.20
C LYS A 235 16.92 28.84 46.54
N LEU A 236 16.32 27.88 47.25
CA LEU A 236 15.69 28.15 48.55
C LEU A 236 16.73 28.50 49.62
N ASP A 237 17.93 27.95 49.53
CA ASP A 237 19.05 28.36 50.38
C ASP A 237 19.48 29.79 50.08
N GLU A 238 19.70 30.13 48.81
CA GLU A 238 20.04 31.50 48.40
C GLU A 238 18.99 32.51 48.87
N GLU A 239 17.69 32.23 48.65
CA GLU A 239 16.59 33.07 49.12
C GLU A 239 16.56 33.20 50.66
N SER A 240 17.01 32.16 51.38
CA SER A 240 17.10 32.19 52.84
C SER A 240 18.25 33.07 53.33
N GLU A 241 19.39 33.04 52.62
CA GLU A 241 20.55 33.90 52.90
C GLU A 241 20.24 35.36 52.54
N GLU A 242 19.59 35.63 51.40
CA GLU A 242 19.11 36.98 51.05
C GLU A 242 18.14 37.52 52.12
N LEU A 243 17.24 36.67 52.62
CA LEU A 243 16.32 37.05 53.70
C LEU A 243 17.08 37.34 55.01
N HIS A 244 18.13 36.56 55.30
CA HIS A 244 18.99 36.79 56.45
C HIS A 244 19.73 38.13 56.34
N GLN A 245 20.27 38.44 55.16
CA GLN A 245 20.94 39.71 54.87
C GLN A 245 20.00 40.91 55.09
N LYS A 246 18.77 40.87 54.56
CA LYS A 246 17.75 41.92 54.78
C LYS A 246 17.42 42.13 56.26
N PHE A 247 17.44 41.08 57.06
CA PHE A 247 17.24 41.21 58.50
C PHE A 247 18.43 41.92 59.18
N LEU A 248 19.67 41.63 58.78
CA LEU A 248 20.87 42.31 59.28
C LEU A 248 20.89 43.80 58.90
N GLU A 249 20.41 44.12 57.70
CA GLU A 249 20.24 45.48 57.19
C GLU A 249 19.09 46.25 57.87
N LYS A 250 18.30 45.55 58.71
CA LYS A 250 17.10 46.06 59.40
C LYS A 250 15.96 46.47 58.47
N ASP A 251 15.95 45.96 57.23
CA ASP A 251 14.87 46.15 56.26
C ASP A 251 13.58 45.41 56.64
N ILE A 252 13.71 44.37 57.48
CA ILE A 252 12.60 43.57 58.00
C ILE A 252 12.71 43.38 59.52
N ASP A 253 11.57 43.31 60.19
CA ASP A 253 11.50 43.08 61.62
C ASP A 253 11.60 41.58 61.98
N LEU A 254 12.01 41.31 63.22
CA LEU A 254 12.27 39.94 63.70
C LEU A 254 11.05 39.01 63.53
N PRO A 255 9.80 39.40 63.87
CA PRO A 255 8.64 38.56 63.61
C PRO A 255 8.46 38.15 62.15
N THR A 256 8.61 39.11 61.21
CA THR A 256 8.49 38.83 59.77
C THR A 256 9.64 37.96 59.27
N PHE A 257 10.87 38.20 59.72
CA PHE A 257 12.02 37.36 59.40
C PHE A 257 11.77 35.91 59.83
N VAL A 258 11.42 35.68 61.11
CA VAL A 258 11.19 34.33 61.65
C VAL A 258 10.09 33.62 60.89
N GLN A 259 8.99 34.32 60.55
CA GLN A 259 7.89 33.74 59.81
C GLN A 259 8.31 33.31 58.38
N LYS A 260 9.00 34.18 57.64
CA LYS A 260 9.44 33.91 56.26
C LYS A 260 10.55 32.86 56.22
N TYR A 261 11.52 32.95 57.12
CA TYR A 261 12.65 32.03 57.19
C TYR A 261 12.20 30.60 57.51
N LYS A 262 11.29 30.43 58.48
CA LYS A 262 10.69 29.12 58.78
C LYS A 262 10.01 28.51 57.55
N LYS A 263 9.30 29.31 56.75
CA LYS A 263 8.64 28.83 55.52
C LYS A 263 9.67 28.38 54.48
N LEU A 264 10.72 29.17 54.22
CA LEU A 264 11.77 28.83 53.27
C LEU A 264 12.52 27.55 53.68
N ARG A 265 12.97 27.45 54.94
CA ARG A 265 13.67 26.26 55.43
C ARG A 265 12.77 25.02 55.46
N ALA A 266 11.49 25.15 55.81
CA ALA A 266 10.55 24.04 55.71
C ALA A 266 10.39 23.54 54.27
N ALA A 267 10.31 24.44 53.29
CA ALA A 267 10.27 24.07 51.88
C ALA A 267 11.58 23.41 51.42
N HIS A 268 12.73 23.94 51.82
CA HIS A 268 14.04 23.35 51.52
C HIS A 268 14.11 21.90 52.04
N HIS A 269 13.79 21.69 53.33
CA HIS A 269 13.83 20.35 53.92
C HIS A 269 12.85 19.38 53.25
N LYS A 270 11.67 19.86 52.83
CA LYS A 270 10.73 19.04 52.05
C LYS A 270 11.34 18.59 50.72
N CYS A 271 11.98 19.50 49.98
CA CYS A 271 12.69 19.15 48.75
C CYS A 271 13.86 18.19 49.00
N ALA A 272 14.64 18.39 50.06
CA ALA A 272 15.76 17.52 50.44
C ALA A 272 15.32 16.09 50.74
N LEU A 273 14.22 15.92 51.49
CA LEU A 273 13.64 14.60 51.79
C LEU A 273 13.11 13.91 50.53
N LEU A 274 12.45 14.65 49.63
CA LEU A 274 11.97 14.12 48.35
C LEU A 274 13.15 13.68 47.45
N HIS A 275 14.19 14.51 47.36
CA HIS A 275 15.40 14.20 46.59
C HIS A 275 16.13 12.98 47.16
N LEU A 276 16.28 12.87 48.49
CA LEU A 276 16.87 11.70 49.14
C LEU A 276 16.06 10.43 48.87
N SER A 277 14.74 10.51 49.01
CA SER A 277 13.82 9.40 48.71
C SER A 277 13.95 8.95 47.26
N GLY A 278 13.93 9.90 46.32
CA GLY A 278 14.09 9.62 44.89
C GLY A 278 15.44 8.99 44.55
N LYS A 279 16.54 9.46 45.15
CA LYS A 279 17.87 8.83 44.97
C LYS A 279 17.93 7.42 45.56
N ALA A 280 17.22 7.16 46.66
CA ALA A 280 17.16 5.82 47.24
C ALA A 280 16.36 4.85 46.37
N SER A 281 15.31 5.31 45.69
CA SER A 281 14.49 4.49 44.78
C SER A 281 15.16 4.15 43.43
N LEU A 282 16.27 4.83 43.07
CA LEU A 282 17.03 4.56 41.84
C LEU A 282 18.22 3.61 42.04
N ARG A 283 18.50 3.19 43.29
CA ARG A 283 19.49 2.16 43.60
C ARG A 283 18.85 0.78 43.57
#